data_AF-A0A3D9CZZ8-F1
#
_entry.id   AF-A0A3D9CZZ8-F1
#
_cell.length_a   1.000
_cell.length_b   1.000
_cell.length_c   1.000
_cell.angle_alpha   90.00
_cell.angle_beta   90.00
_cell.angle_gamma   90.00
#
_symmetry.space_group_name_H-M   'P 1'
#
loop_
_entity.id
_entity.type
_entity.pdbx_description
1 polymer ?
#
loop_
_entity_poly.entity_id
_entity_poly.type
_entity_poly.pdbx_seq_one_letter_code
_entity_poly.pdbx_strand_id
1 'polypeptide(L)'
;MKKILFFLLISNFIFAQWSISNAERSALINIYNSTNGENWNRNWDLEKDPRNWFGVSVKNGAVIELNLSGNALSGTFPTYIGSFPKLTKLDLSNNKLTGEVAMGLSSLSLLTKIDISNNRLEGNPTITLSGLFNLEDLGLGGNKFTIPDVNGLLQNFNNIRILNAADLDLSNIPSKIATFNNLETLILDNNPIPNNSYGNLSGLPKLTTISLAGTGLSQIPTQVSQSTQIKSLNLSNNNITERNTSGLSTLTNLEWLSLENNQLSQIPTQIASLKKLKTLNLGRNKISGSTSLLANLTELQQLFLNNNLLAGNIPSEFLSMPKLLMLNLNSNQLSGDLDNQLPPITHICNNRFTKPQLYNYITDFNVQTELNYSPQRYDVEKEVLGIIGQSAKLDQSLANSDYSFTWFKNLDQKTNTTNADLNFASVEEEDYATYTVEAYTYSVLNNSTVFDLSLFREPISLVKVLGTAETVKYFNIYPNPTSDYLNIVSTKYNIQKVYIYDLSGKQMLSDSKSKIDVSKLPSGVYMLIIKTQEGNKNFKFIKQ
;
A
#
# COMPACT_ATOMS: atom_id res chain seq x y z
N MET A 1 44.13 -44.00 -53.07
CA MET A 1 43.07 -43.74 -52.07
C MET A 1 43.60 -43.78 -50.63
N LYS A 2 44.51 -42.85 -50.24
CA LYS A 2 44.96 -42.72 -48.83
C LYS A 2 45.22 -41.28 -48.38
N LYS A 3 44.80 -40.26 -49.15
CA LYS A 3 44.92 -38.84 -48.77
C LYS A 3 43.58 -38.08 -48.70
N ILE A 4 42.47 -38.73 -49.05
CA ILE A 4 41.12 -38.13 -48.97
C ILE A 4 40.38 -38.58 -47.69
N LEU A 5 40.84 -39.65 -47.03
CA LEU A 5 40.23 -40.14 -45.79
C LEU A 5 40.74 -39.42 -44.52
N PHE A 6 41.83 -38.64 -44.61
CA PHE A 6 42.36 -37.86 -43.47
C PHE A 6 41.75 -36.45 -43.39
N PHE A 7 41.16 -35.94 -44.47
CA PHE A 7 40.49 -34.63 -44.50
C PHE A 7 39.01 -34.70 -44.09
N LEU A 8 38.42 -35.91 -44.04
CA LEU A 8 37.07 -36.17 -43.56
C LEU A 8 37.00 -36.60 -42.08
N LEU A 9 38.15 -36.61 -41.38
CA LEU A 9 38.25 -36.88 -39.94
C LEU A 9 38.61 -35.63 -39.11
N ILE A 10 38.68 -34.45 -39.74
CA ILE A 10 38.90 -33.16 -39.06
C ILE A 10 37.72 -32.19 -39.28
N SER A 11 36.74 -32.53 -40.12
CA SER A 11 35.61 -31.63 -40.43
C SER A 11 34.33 -31.87 -39.62
N ASN A 12 34.39 -32.62 -38.51
CA ASN A 12 33.25 -32.83 -37.60
C ASN A 12 33.56 -32.56 -36.11
N PHE A 13 34.64 -31.81 -35.82
CA PHE A 13 34.99 -31.37 -34.46
C PHE A 13 35.08 -29.85 -34.32
N ILE A 14 34.20 -29.12 -35.01
CA ILE A 14 33.80 -27.78 -34.58
C ILE A 14 32.44 -27.90 -33.91
N PHE A 15 32.34 -28.74 -32.87
CA PHE A 15 31.26 -28.54 -31.91
C PHE A 15 31.55 -27.18 -31.29
N ALA A 16 30.57 -26.27 -31.30
CA ALA A 16 30.66 -25.03 -30.55
C ALA A 16 31.05 -25.40 -29.11
N GLN A 17 32.31 -25.14 -28.74
CA GLN A 17 32.80 -25.44 -27.42
C GLN A 17 32.17 -24.38 -26.52
N TRP A 18 31.08 -24.76 -25.86
CA TRP A 18 30.41 -23.91 -24.89
C TRP A 18 31.43 -23.42 -23.86
N SER A 19 31.20 -22.22 -23.35
CA SER A 19 32.03 -21.63 -22.29
C SER A 19 32.07 -22.41 -20.98
N ILE A 20 31.21 -23.41 -20.85
CA ILE A 20 31.04 -24.26 -19.68
C ILE A 20 30.95 -25.73 -20.10
N SER A 21 31.03 -26.64 -19.14
CA SER A 21 30.87 -28.06 -19.42
C SER A 21 29.47 -28.41 -19.96
N ASN A 22 29.36 -29.49 -20.75
CA ASN A 22 28.06 -29.99 -21.20
C ASN A 22 27.12 -30.36 -20.05
N ALA A 23 27.68 -30.75 -18.89
CA ALA A 23 26.91 -31.05 -17.68
C ALA A 23 26.27 -29.78 -17.09
N GLU A 24 27.05 -28.70 -16.93
CA GLU A 24 26.53 -27.41 -16.45
C GLU A 24 25.53 -26.81 -17.45
N ARG A 25 25.80 -26.88 -18.77
CA ARG A 25 24.83 -26.42 -19.78
C ARG A 25 23.51 -27.20 -19.69
N SER A 26 23.58 -28.52 -19.59
CA SER A 26 22.39 -29.36 -19.44
C SER A 26 21.64 -29.04 -18.14
N ALA A 27 22.36 -28.79 -17.03
CA ALA A 27 21.76 -28.38 -15.78
C ALA A 27 21.03 -27.02 -15.90
N LEU A 28 21.62 -26.03 -16.57
CA LEU A 28 20.96 -24.74 -16.83
C LEU A 28 19.67 -24.95 -17.66
N ILE A 29 19.73 -25.72 -18.75
CA ILE A 29 18.55 -26.01 -19.58
C ILE A 29 17.46 -26.72 -18.76
N ASN A 30 17.83 -27.63 -17.87
CA ASN A 30 16.85 -28.28 -16.99
C ASN A 30 16.22 -27.30 -16.00
N ILE A 31 16.98 -26.34 -15.46
CA ILE A 31 16.43 -25.26 -14.63
C ILE A 31 15.44 -24.42 -15.44
N TYR A 32 15.83 -24.03 -16.66
CA TYR A 32 14.97 -23.29 -17.59
C TYR A 32 13.65 -24.03 -17.81
N ASN A 33 13.70 -25.31 -18.18
CA ASN A 33 12.51 -26.12 -18.42
C ASN A 33 11.66 -26.31 -17.15
N SER A 34 12.28 -26.63 -16.01
CA SER A 34 11.57 -26.94 -14.77
C SER A 34 10.93 -25.73 -14.10
N THR A 35 11.32 -24.51 -14.51
CA THR A 35 10.79 -23.26 -13.95
C THR A 35 10.07 -22.40 -14.98
N ASN A 36 9.50 -23.06 -16.00
CA ASN A 36 8.65 -22.44 -17.02
C ASN A 36 9.37 -21.36 -17.83
N GLY A 37 10.58 -21.69 -18.30
CA GLY A 37 11.51 -20.83 -19.02
C GLY A 37 10.91 -20.03 -20.17
N GLU A 38 10.01 -20.64 -20.94
CA GLU A 38 9.35 -19.99 -22.09
C GLU A 38 8.57 -18.73 -21.69
N ASN A 39 8.13 -18.65 -20.43
CA ASN A 39 7.32 -17.55 -19.89
C ASN A 39 8.09 -16.60 -18.96
N TRP A 40 9.42 -16.69 -18.93
CA TRP A 40 10.24 -15.74 -18.17
C TRP A 40 10.20 -14.33 -18.78
N ASN A 41 10.35 -13.30 -17.94
CA ASN A 41 10.40 -11.91 -18.41
C ASN A 41 11.63 -11.64 -19.30
N ARG A 42 12.76 -12.24 -18.95
CA ARG A 42 14.04 -12.20 -19.67
C ARG A 42 14.47 -13.63 -19.95
N ASN A 43 14.35 -14.02 -21.21
CA ASN A 43 14.50 -15.40 -21.67
C ASN A 43 15.95 -15.71 -22.10
N TRP A 44 16.30 -16.99 -22.21
CA TRP A 44 17.57 -17.48 -22.72
C TRP A 44 17.44 -17.97 -24.16
N ASP A 45 18.34 -17.52 -25.03
CA ASP A 45 18.49 -18.11 -26.36
C ASP A 45 19.35 -19.37 -26.26
N LEU A 46 18.71 -20.54 -26.22
CA LEU A 46 19.36 -21.84 -25.98
C LEU A 46 20.37 -22.24 -27.07
N GLU A 47 20.32 -21.60 -28.24
CA GLU A 47 21.28 -21.79 -29.34
C GLU A 47 22.58 -20.99 -29.15
N LYS A 48 22.61 -20.06 -28.18
CA LYS A 48 23.79 -19.25 -27.87
C LYS A 48 24.61 -19.85 -26.73
N ASP A 49 25.85 -19.40 -26.65
CA ASP A 49 26.73 -19.75 -25.53
C ASP A 49 26.14 -19.27 -24.20
N PRO A 50 26.06 -20.14 -23.16
CA PRO A 50 25.54 -19.81 -21.83
C PRO A 50 26.15 -18.57 -21.17
N ARG A 51 27.37 -18.15 -21.52
CA ARG A 51 27.96 -16.90 -20.99
C ARG A 51 27.18 -15.64 -21.38
N ASN A 52 26.34 -15.72 -22.40
CA ASN A 52 25.52 -14.63 -22.90
C ASN A 52 24.07 -14.72 -22.41
N TRP A 53 23.72 -15.78 -21.67
CA TRP A 53 22.38 -15.94 -21.12
C TRP A 53 22.17 -14.96 -19.97
N PHE A 54 20.98 -14.36 -19.93
CA PHE A 54 20.63 -13.40 -18.88
C PHE A 54 20.88 -14.01 -17.49
N GLY A 55 21.63 -13.31 -16.65
CA GLY A 55 21.87 -13.74 -15.27
C GLY A 55 22.96 -14.80 -15.09
N VAL A 56 23.56 -15.33 -16.15
CA VAL A 56 24.63 -16.35 -16.03
C VAL A 56 25.99 -15.68 -16.14
N SER A 57 26.84 -15.88 -15.14
CA SER A 57 28.25 -15.47 -15.22
C SER A 57 29.18 -16.68 -15.20
N VAL A 58 30.12 -16.69 -16.14
CA VAL A 58 31.07 -17.79 -16.35
C VAL A 58 32.49 -17.29 -16.10
N LYS A 59 33.28 -18.06 -15.34
CA LYS A 59 34.71 -17.81 -15.15
C LYS A 59 35.49 -19.11 -15.22
N ASN A 60 36.57 -19.11 -16.02
CA ASN A 60 37.46 -20.26 -16.16
C ASN A 60 36.72 -21.57 -16.48
N GLY A 61 35.76 -21.52 -17.39
CA GLY A 61 35.06 -22.72 -17.87
C GLY A 61 33.90 -23.21 -17.00
N ALA A 62 33.43 -22.43 -16.03
CA ALA A 62 32.39 -22.84 -15.09
C ALA A 62 31.44 -21.70 -14.70
N VAL A 63 30.22 -22.04 -14.32
CA VAL A 63 29.23 -21.08 -13.81
C VAL A 63 29.62 -20.66 -12.40
N ILE A 64 29.78 -19.35 -12.18
CA ILE A 64 30.13 -18.78 -10.86
C ILE A 64 29.01 -17.95 -10.25
N GLU A 65 28.10 -17.41 -11.06
CA GLU A 65 26.95 -16.66 -10.57
C GLU A 65 25.72 -16.96 -11.44
N LEU A 66 24.58 -17.12 -10.78
CA LEU A 66 23.27 -17.25 -11.40
C LEU A 66 22.31 -16.26 -10.73
N ASN A 67 21.95 -15.20 -11.45
CA ASN A 67 21.02 -14.16 -10.99
C ASN A 67 19.78 -14.11 -11.91
N LEU A 68 18.70 -14.73 -11.46
CA LEU A 68 17.40 -14.78 -12.13
C LEU A 68 16.33 -14.05 -11.33
N SER A 69 16.73 -13.06 -10.53
CA SER A 69 15.81 -12.28 -9.71
C SER A 69 14.77 -11.53 -10.55
N GLY A 70 13.52 -11.47 -10.05
CA GLY A 70 12.45 -10.71 -10.71
C GLY A 70 12.09 -11.20 -12.11
N ASN A 71 12.32 -12.48 -12.42
CA ASN A 71 12.25 -13.00 -13.79
C ASN A 71 11.00 -13.86 -14.06
N ALA A 72 10.06 -13.88 -13.12
CA ALA A 72 8.80 -14.63 -13.17
C ALA A 72 8.96 -16.17 -13.23
N LEU A 73 10.07 -16.72 -12.74
CA LEU A 73 10.27 -18.18 -12.62
C LEU A 73 9.10 -18.81 -11.84
N SER A 74 8.53 -19.89 -12.36
CA SER A 74 7.40 -20.59 -11.73
C SER A 74 7.56 -22.10 -11.83
N GLY A 75 7.23 -22.84 -10.76
CA GLY A 75 7.54 -24.27 -10.62
C GLY A 75 8.22 -24.53 -9.29
N THR A 76 8.77 -25.72 -9.09
CA THR A 76 9.48 -26.04 -7.84
C THR A 76 10.88 -25.43 -7.80
N PHE A 77 11.48 -25.32 -6.62
CA PHE A 77 12.90 -24.97 -6.50
C PHE A 77 13.76 -25.88 -7.39
N PRO A 78 14.72 -25.35 -8.18
CA PRO A 78 15.43 -26.16 -9.17
C PRO A 78 16.37 -27.20 -8.53
N THR A 79 16.13 -28.48 -8.78
CA THR A 79 16.91 -29.59 -8.21
C THR A 79 18.32 -29.70 -8.78
N TYR A 80 18.54 -29.23 -10.01
CA TYR A 80 19.82 -29.29 -10.72
C TYR A 80 20.84 -28.24 -10.25
N ILE A 81 20.51 -27.40 -9.27
CA ILE A 81 21.42 -26.35 -8.78
C ILE A 81 22.73 -26.90 -8.21
N GLY A 82 22.71 -28.13 -7.68
CA GLY A 82 23.91 -28.82 -7.18
C GLY A 82 24.94 -29.16 -8.27
N SER A 83 24.60 -28.97 -9.55
CA SER A 83 25.50 -29.23 -10.68
C SER A 83 26.51 -28.10 -10.95
N PHE A 84 26.50 -27.03 -10.15
CA PHE A 84 27.41 -25.87 -10.28
C PHE A 84 28.36 -25.77 -9.07
N PRO A 85 29.33 -26.68 -8.90
CA PRO A 85 30.18 -26.73 -7.70
C PRO A 85 31.09 -25.52 -7.51
N LYS A 86 31.25 -24.68 -8.55
CA LYS A 86 32.00 -23.42 -8.50
C LYS A 86 31.12 -22.17 -8.32
N LEU A 87 29.82 -22.35 -8.11
CA LEU A 87 28.88 -21.27 -7.88
C LEU A 87 29.22 -20.55 -6.57
N THR A 88 29.40 -19.24 -6.65
CA THR A 88 29.64 -18.37 -5.50
C THR A 88 28.43 -17.50 -5.17
N LYS A 89 27.57 -17.23 -6.16
CA LYS A 89 26.37 -16.41 -5.97
C LYS A 89 25.14 -17.02 -6.64
N LEU A 90 24.07 -17.12 -5.88
CA LEU A 90 22.76 -17.54 -6.37
C LEU A 90 21.71 -16.52 -5.96
N ASP A 91 20.99 -15.96 -6.93
CA ASP A 91 19.89 -15.03 -6.69
C ASP A 91 18.67 -15.47 -7.50
N LEU A 92 17.68 -16.03 -6.82
CA LEU A 92 16.38 -16.45 -7.35
C LEU A 92 15.24 -15.64 -6.73
N SER A 93 15.56 -14.50 -6.10
CA SER A 93 14.59 -13.69 -5.35
C SER A 93 13.50 -13.10 -6.23
N ASN A 94 12.35 -12.75 -5.64
CA ASN A 94 11.25 -12.07 -6.34
C ASN A 94 10.71 -12.87 -7.55
N ASN A 95 10.45 -14.14 -7.34
CA ASN A 95 9.90 -15.05 -8.34
C ASN A 95 8.64 -15.75 -7.80
N LYS A 96 8.16 -16.80 -8.48
CA LYS A 96 6.96 -17.56 -8.14
C LYS A 96 7.29 -19.03 -7.82
N LEU A 97 8.51 -19.32 -7.36
CA LEU A 97 8.96 -20.67 -7.04
C LEU A 97 8.20 -21.24 -5.84
N THR A 98 7.87 -22.53 -5.88
CA THR A 98 7.13 -23.27 -4.84
C THR A 98 7.91 -24.49 -4.35
N GLY A 99 7.36 -25.22 -3.37
CA GLY A 99 7.96 -26.45 -2.85
C GLY A 99 9.18 -26.22 -1.97
N GLU A 100 9.85 -27.30 -1.60
CA GLU A 100 11.02 -27.25 -0.70
C GLU A 100 12.32 -26.86 -1.43
N VAL A 101 13.25 -26.28 -0.69
CA VAL A 101 14.62 -26.03 -1.18
C VAL A 101 15.30 -27.36 -1.44
N ALA A 102 15.85 -27.57 -2.65
CA ALA A 102 16.42 -28.84 -3.03
C ALA A 102 17.73 -29.17 -2.30
N MET A 103 17.88 -30.43 -1.87
CA MET A 103 19.06 -30.95 -1.13
C MET A 103 20.40 -30.71 -1.84
N GLY A 104 20.41 -30.67 -3.18
CA GLY A 104 21.62 -30.39 -3.95
C GLY A 104 22.30 -29.08 -3.59
N LEU A 105 21.55 -28.10 -3.05
CA LEU A 105 22.08 -26.82 -2.59
C LEU A 105 23.15 -26.98 -1.50
N SER A 106 23.00 -27.95 -0.60
CA SER A 106 23.93 -28.18 0.52
C SER A 106 25.37 -28.49 0.09
N SER A 107 25.55 -28.92 -1.16
CA SER A 107 26.86 -29.24 -1.74
C SER A 107 27.65 -28.02 -2.25
N LEU A 108 27.01 -26.85 -2.35
CA LEU A 108 27.62 -25.63 -2.92
C LEU A 108 28.46 -24.89 -1.87
N SER A 109 29.54 -25.52 -1.40
CA SER A 109 30.37 -24.99 -0.31
C SER A 109 31.11 -23.69 -0.62
N LEU A 110 31.22 -23.29 -1.90
CA LEU A 110 31.83 -22.03 -2.33
C LEU A 110 30.84 -20.85 -2.36
N LEU A 111 29.57 -21.08 -2.04
CA LEU A 111 28.54 -20.06 -2.06
C LEU A 111 28.80 -19.02 -0.96
N THR A 112 28.88 -17.75 -1.37
CA THR A 112 29.01 -16.59 -0.48
C THR A 112 27.74 -15.76 -0.44
N LYS A 113 26.89 -15.85 -1.49
CA LYS A 113 25.56 -15.23 -1.51
C LYS A 113 24.50 -16.23 -1.95
N ILE A 114 23.44 -16.32 -1.17
CA ILE A 114 22.18 -16.91 -1.60
C ILE A 114 21.03 -15.97 -1.27
N ASP A 115 20.24 -15.64 -2.29
CA ASP A 115 18.96 -14.95 -2.10
C ASP A 115 17.85 -15.72 -2.80
N ILE A 116 16.93 -16.26 -2.00
CA ILE A 116 15.73 -16.98 -2.45
C ILE A 116 14.46 -16.31 -1.90
N SER A 117 14.57 -15.06 -1.44
CA SER A 117 13.49 -14.31 -0.81
C SER A 117 12.33 -14.01 -1.78
N ASN A 118 11.16 -13.65 -1.25
CA ASN A 118 9.99 -13.25 -2.02
C ASN A 118 9.61 -14.28 -3.10
N ASN A 119 9.36 -15.51 -2.65
CA ASN A 119 8.86 -16.63 -3.44
C ASN A 119 7.68 -17.27 -2.69
N ARG A 120 7.37 -18.54 -2.98
CA ARG A 120 6.35 -19.34 -2.30
C ARG A 120 6.95 -20.66 -1.81
N LEU A 121 8.25 -20.64 -1.48
CA LEU A 121 8.97 -21.82 -1.00
C LEU A 121 8.46 -22.21 0.39
N GLU A 122 8.45 -23.51 0.67
CA GLU A 122 7.90 -24.08 1.91
C GLU A 122 8.86 -25.11 2.52
N GLY A 123 8.44 -25.74 3.61
CA GLY A 123 9.23 -26.72 4.34
C GLY A 123 10.29 -26.10 5.25
N ASN A 124 11.25 -26.92 5.67
CA ASN A 124 12.32 -26.54 6.58
C ASN A 124 13.70 -26.57 5.87
N PRO A 125 14.32 -25.42 5.56
CA PRO A 125 15.59 -25.35 4.84
C PRO A 125 16.84 -25.58 5.70
N THR A 126 16.73 -25.91 7.00
CA THR A 126 17.90 -26.06 7.89
C THR A 126 18.93 -27.05 7.35
N ILE A 127 18.50 -28.24 6.91
CA ILE A 127 19.42 -29.26 6.39
C ILE A 127 19.99 -28.84 5.03
N THR A 128 19.18 -28.25 4.16
CA THR A 128 19.57 -27.90 2.78
C THR A 128 20.56 -26.74 2.75
N LEU A 129 20.57 -25.88 3.77
CA LEU A 129 21.51 -24.77 3.93
C LEU A 129 22.72 -25.11 4.82
N SER A 130 22.71 -26.26 5.52
CA SER A 130 23.69 -26.59 6.55
C SER A 130 25.15 -26.65 6.06
N GLY A 131 25.38 -26.90 4.77
CA GLY A 131 26.70 -26.99 4.13
C GLY A 131 27.29 -25.68 3.61
N LEU A 132 26.55 -24.57 3.72
CA LEU A 132 26.91 -23.27 3.13
C LEU A 132 27.73 -22.39 4.10
N PHE A 133 28.86 -22.91 4.57
CA PHE A 133 29.65 -22.29 5.65
C PHE A 133 30.29 -20.94 5.30
N ASN A 134 30.42 -20.62 4.00
CA ASN A 134 31.06 -19.41 3.50
C ASN A 134 30.08 -18.26 3.22
N LEU A 135 28.80 -18.39 3.58
CA LEU A 135 27.82 -17.34 3.34
C LEU A 135 28.16 -16.03 4.06
N GLU A 136 28.08 -14.96 3.28
CA GLU A 136 28.09 -13.57 3.70
C GLU A 136 26.68 -12.97 3.55
N ASP A 137 25.94 -13.34 2.50
CA ASP A 137 24.61 -12.82 2.21
C ASP A 137 23.58 -13.95 2.18
N LEU A 138 22.59 -13.87 3.06
CA LEU A 138 21.52 -14.86 3.18
C LEU A 138 20.14 -14.18 3.11
N GLY A 139 19.39 -14.46 2.05
CA GLY A 139 18.02 -14.01 1.86
C GLY A 139 17.02 -15.17 1.84
N LEU A 140 16.19 -15.24 2.88
CA LEU A 140 15.14 -16.27 3.02
C LEU A 140 13.72 -15.68 3.09
N GLY A 141 13.59 -14.40 3.43
CA GLY A 141 12.31 -13.84 3.81
C GLY A 141 11.26 -13.77 2.71
N GLY A 142 10.00 -13.51 3.07
CA GLY A 142 8.89 -13.48 2.11
C GLY A 142 8.61 -14.84 1.45
N ASN A 143 8.75 -15.92 2.21
CA ASN A 143 8.42 -17.30 1.81
C ASN A 143 7.41 -17.92 2.78
N LYS A 144 7.12 -19.21 2.64
CA LYS A 144 6.24 -20.00 3.51
C LYS A 144 7.02 -21.05 4.32
N PHE A 145 8.25 -20.72 4.70
CA PHE A 145 9.08 -21.64 5.47
C PHE A 145 8.52 -21.87 6.87
N THR A 146 8.61 -23.11 7.34
CA THR A 146 8.31 -23.47 8.73
C THR A 146 9.61 -23.88 9.38
N ILE A 147 10.19 -23.00 10.20
CA ILE A 147 11.51 -23.18 10.80
C ILE A 147 11.36 -23.27 12.33
N PRO A 148 11.28 -24.47 12.92
CA PRO A 148 11.08 -24.63 14.36
C PRO A 148 12.22 -24.04 15.20
N ASP A 149 13.44 -24.05 14.67
CA ASP A 149 14.63 -23.52 15.33
C ASP A 149 15.48 -22.69 14.35
N VAL A 150 15.27 -21.38 14.38
CA VAL A 150 16.04 -20.43 13.56
C VAL A 150 17.48 -20.26 14.07
N ASN A 151 17.76 -20.50 15.35
CA ASN A 151 19.14 -20.50 15.83
C ASN A 151 19.92 -21.68 15.24
N GLY A 152 19.31 -22.87 15.21
CA GLY A 152 19.86 -24.05 14.56
C GLY A 152 20.10 -23.84 13.06
N LEU A 153 19.15 -23.22 12.35
CA LEU A 153 19.33 -22.84 10.95
C LEU A 153 20.56 -21.93 10.75
N LEU A 154 20.72 -20.92 11.60
CA LEU A 154 21.80 -19.94 11.49
C LEU A 154 23.15 -20.41 12.07
N GLN A 155 23.20 -21.57 12.73
CA GLN A 155 24.31 -21.96 13.59
C GLN A 155 25.66 -22.03 12.86
N ASN A 156 25.64 -22.51 11.61
CA ASN A 156 26.82 -22.78 10.79
C ASN A 156 27.36 -21.55 10.04
N PHE A 157 26.63 -20.44 10.03
CA PHE A 157 27.08 -19.23 9.35
C PHE A 157 27.92 -18.37 10.30
N ASN A 158 29.09 -17.91 9.83
CA ASN A 158 30.02 -17.13 10.65
C ASN A 158 30.43 -15.80 10.00
N ASN A 159 30.19 -15.62 8.70
CA ASN A 159 30.63 -14.46 7.92
C ASN A 159 29.49 -13.55 7.49
N ILE A 160 28.27 -13.73 8.04
CA ILE A 160 27.08 -13.00 7.59
C ILE A 160 27.27 -11.48 7.73
N ARG A 161 27.03 -10.80 6.61
CA ARG A 161 27.00 -9.35 6.40
C ARG A 161 25.59 -8.86 6.10
N ILE A 162 24.83 -9.62 5.31
CA ILE A 162 23.44 -9.31 4.99
C ILE A 162 22.56 -10.49 5.37
N LEU A 163 21.57 -10.24 6.23
CA LEU A 163 20.56 -11.23 6.61
C LEU A 163 19.16 -10.68 6.35
N ASN A 164 18.43 -11.33 5.45
CA ASN A 164 17.00 -11.14 5.29
C ASN A 164 16.23 -12.35 5.85
N ALA A 165 15.66 -12.12 7.04
CA ALA A 165 14.87 -13.06 7.83
C ALA A 165 13.42 -12.56 8.02
N ALA A 166 12.90 -11.79 7.06
CA ALA A 166 11.51 -11.35 7.04
C ALA A 166 10.53 -12.53 6.94
N ASP A 167 9.32 -12.41 7.45
CA ASP A 167 8.24 -13.41 7.29
C ASP A 167 8.67 -14.86 7.69
N LEU A 168 9.45 -15.01 8.77
CA LEU A 168 9.87 -16.32 9.30
C LEU A 168 9.14 -16.70 10.60
N ASP A 169 8.05 -15.98 10.91
CA ASP A 169 7.26 -16.15 12.13
C ASP A 169 8.09 -16.02 13.42
N LEU A 170 9.06 -15.10 13.40
CA LEU A 170 9.96 -14.88 14.54
C LEU A 170 9.20 -14.24 15.72
N SER A 171 9.10 -14.97 16.83
CA SER A 171 8.60 -14.43 18.11
C SER A 171 9.68 -13.70 18.93
N ASN A 172 10.95 -13.86 18.56
CA ASN A 172 12.08 -13.13 19.11
C ASN A 172 13.20 -13.01 18.06
N ILE A 173 14.15 -12.11 18.29
CA ILE A 173 15.37 -12.07 17.46
C ILE A 173 16.26 -13.26 17.88
N PRO A 174 16.64 -14.18 16.97
CA PRO A 174 17.52 -15.31 17.30
C PRO A 174 18.84 -14.86 17.94
N SER A 175 19.29 -15.55 19.00
CA SER A 175 20.53 -15.21 19.71
C SER A 175 21.78 -15.37 18.85
N LYS A 176 21.74 -16.25 17.85
CA LYS A 176 22.84 -16.40 16.88
C LYS A 176 23.12 -15.08 16.13
N ILE A 177 22.12 -14.23 15.90
CA ILE A 177 22.30 -12.93 15.22
C ILE A 177 23.26 -12.03 16.00
N ALA A 178 23.21 -12.05 17.34
CA ALA A 178 24.11 -11.26 18.19
C ALA A 178 25.61 -11.64 18.01
N THR A 179 25.90 -12.79 17.40
CA THR A 179 27.28 -13.25 17.14
C THR A 179 27.83 -12.81 15.78
N PHE A 180 27.00 -12.23 14.91
CA PHE A 180 27.41 -11.80 13.57
C PHE A 180 28.14 -10.46 13.61
N ASN A 181 29.43 -10.50 13.96
CA ASN A 181 30.29 -9.32 14.07
C ASN A 181 30.50 -8.56 12.74
N ASN A 182 30.18 -9.20 11.61
CA ASN A 182 30.25 -8.60 10.28
C ASN A 182 28.90 -8.10 9.76
N LEU A 183 27.81 -8.23 10.52
CA LEU A 183 26.47 -7.88 10.07
C LEU A 183 26.35 -6.38 9.81
N GLU A 184 26.04 -6.04 8.56
CA GLU A 184 25.87 -4.68 8.04
C GLU A 184 24.39 -4.36 7.79
N THR A 185 23.62 -5.35 7.33
CA THR A 185 22.20 -5.23 6.99
C THR A 185 21.38 -6.35 7.61
N LEU A 186 20.32 -5.96 8.32
CA LEU A 186 19.37 -6.89 8.94
C LEU A 186 17.94 -6.51 8.58
N ILE A 187 17.21 -7.43 7.94
CA ILE A 187 15.80 -7.28 7.58
C ILE A 187 15.00 -8.31 8.39
N LEU A 188 14.10 -7.81 9.23
CA LEU A 188 13.23 -8.61 10.12
C LEU A 188 11.75 -8.35 9.86
N ASP A 189 11.43 -7.82 8.68
CA ASP A 189 10.07 -7.37 8.36
C ASP A 189 9.02 -8.45 8.58
N ASN A 190 7.79 -8.03 8.92
CA ASN A 190 6.61 -8.87 9.06
C ASN A 190 6.77 -10.06 10.03
N ASN A 191 7.63 -9.94 11.03
CA ASN A 191 7.72 -10.91 12.11
C ASN A 191 6.97 -10.42 13.36
N PRO A 192 6.26 -11.29 14.10
CA PRO A 192 5.53 -10.93 15.31
C PRO A 192 6.46 -10.75 16.54
N ILE A 193 7.53 -9.96 16.40
CA ILE A 193 8.53 -9.73 17.45
C ILE A 193 8.00 -8.71 18.46
N PRO A 194 7.76 -9.09 19.73
CA PRO A 194 7.28 -8.16 20.75
C PRO A 194 8.28 -7.03 21.02
N ASN A 195 7.78 -5.84 21.40
CA ASN A 195 8.59 -4.64 21.67
C ASN A 195 9.79 -4.85 22.62
N ASN A 196 9.74 -5.82 23.54
CA ASN A 196 10.79 -6.12 24.52
C ASN A 196 11.79 -7.20 24.05
N SER A 197 11.65 -7.74 22.84
CA SER A 197 12.42 -8.90 22.35
C SER A 197 13.56 -8.53 21.39
N TYR A 198 14.02 -7.27 21.45
CA TYR A 198 15.07 -6.71 20.59
C TYR A 198 16.48 -6.78 21.20
N GLY A 199 16.65 -7.48 22.34
CA GLY A 199 17.90 -7.55 23.09
C GLY A 199 19.11 -8.00 22.28
N ASN A 200 18.92 -8.95 21.35
CA ASN A 200 19.98 -9.52 20.51
C ASN A 200 20.47 -8.59 19.38
N LEU A 201 19.94 -7.37 19.27
CA LEU A 201 20.53 -6.31 18.45
C LEU A 201 21.66 -5.55 19.16
N SER A 202 21.80 -5.72 20.47
CA SER A 202 22.79 -5.01 21.26
C SER A 202 24.21 -5.37 20.79
N GLY A 203 25.03 -4.35 20.52
CA GLY A 203 26.46 -4.55 20.29
C GLY A 203 26.85 -5.10 18.92
N LEU A 204 26.01 -4.97 17.89
CA LEU A 204 26.35 -5.30 16.51
C LEU A 204 27.17 -4.14 15.88
N PRO A 205 28.51 -4.25 15.78
CA PRO A 205 29.38 -3.08 15.60
C PRO A 205 29.36 -2.49 14.18
N LYS A 206 28.98 -3.29 13.18
CA LYS A 206 28.94 -2.89 11.77
C LYS A 206 27.53 -2.64 11.24
N LEU A 207 26.50 -2.79 12.07
CA LEU A 207 25.12 -2.75 11.62
C LEU A 207 24.72 -1.32 11.21
N THR A 208 24.60 -1.08 9.91
CA THR A 208 24.26 0.24 9.35
C THR A 208 22.83 0.31 8.81
N THR A 209 22.22 -0.82 8.49
CA THR A 209 20.89 -0.90 7.89
C THR A 209 20.02 -1.86 8.67
N ILE A 210 18.87 -1.37 9.15
CA ILE A 210 17.87 -2.21 9.82
C ILE A 210 16.50 -1.95 9.19
N SER A 211 15.78 -3.03 8.88
CA SER A 211 14.36 -2.98 8.52
C SER A 211 13.54 -3.78 9.52
N LEU A 212 12.57 -3.12 10.15
CA LEU A 212 11.61 -3.67 11.11
C LEU A 212 10.17 -3.37 10.67
N ALA A 213 9.93 -3.33 9.36
CA ALA A 213 8.61 -2.98 8.85
C ALA A 213 7.59 -4.07 9.21
N GLY A 214 6.36 -3.71 9.56
CA GLY A 214 5.32 -4.73 9.81
C GLY A 214 5.54 -5.58 11.06
N THR A 215 6.39 -5.16 12.00
CA THR A 215 6.70 -5.95 13.22
C THR A 215 5.77 -5.63 14.40
N GLY A 216 4.78 -4.77 14.20
CA GLY A 216 3.78 -4.39 15.21
C GLY A 216 4.30 -3.40 16.26
N LEU A 217 5.44 -2.74 16.01
CA LEU A 217 6.07 -1.80 16.93
C LEU A 217 5.13 -0.65 17.29
N SER A 218 5.00 -0.34 18.58
CA SER A 218 4.36 0.90 19.06
C SER A 218 5.37 1.97 19.47
N GLN A 219 6.65 1.61 19.52
CA GLN A 219 7.77 2.50 19.85
C GLN A 219 9.05 2.00 19.19
N ILE A 220 10.04 2.89 19.04
CA ILE A 220 11.37 2.49 18.57
C ILE A 220 12.07 1.70 19.68
N PRO A 221 12.58 0.48 19.42
CA PRO A 221 13.29 -0.30 20.42
C PRO A 221 14.54 0.43 20.94
N THR A 222 14.82 0.32 22.24
CA THR A 222 16.00 0.96 22.87
C THR A 222 17.31 0.50 22.23
N GLN A 223 17.42 -0.79 21.90
CA GLN A 223 18.63 -1.35 21.28
C GLN A 223 18.91 -0.77 19.89
N VAL A 224 17.86 -0.49 19.12
CA VAL A 224 17.97 0.22 17.83
C VAL A 224 18.45 1.64 18.10
N SER A 225 17.85 2.34 19.06
CA SER A 225 18.22 3.71 19.43
C SER A 225 19.67 3.84 19.93
N GLN A 226 20.22 2.80 20.56
CA GLN A 226 21.62 2.75 21.02
C GLN A 226 22.63 2.49 19.88
N SER A 227 22.17 2.00 18.73
CA SER A 227 23.01 1.69 17.57
C SER A 227 23.23 2.94 16.71
N THR A 228 24.01 3.88 17.26
CA THR A 228 24.21 5.22 16.66
C THR A 228 24.93 5.24 15.30
N GLN A 229 25.49 4.10 14.88
CA GLN A 229 26.11 3.92 13.56
C GLN A 229 25.10 3.66 12.42
N ILE A 230 23.82 3.44 12.74
CA ILE A 230 22.76 3.20 11.73
C ILE A 230 22.66 4.41 10.78
N LYS A 231 22.59 4.10 9.49
CA LYS A 231 22.39 5.05 8.39
C LYS A 231 21.04 4.89 7.70
N SER A 232 20.48 3.68 7.69
CA SER A 232 19.20 3.38 7.06
C SER A 232 18.30 2.63 8.02
N LEU A 233 17.12 3.19 8.30
CA LEU A 233 16.15 2.61 9.22
C LEU A 233 14.75 2.60 8.61
N ASN A 234 14.20 1.40 8.43
CA ASN A 234 12.81 1.22 8.01
C ASN A 234 11.94 0.79 9.19
N LEU A 235 10.95 1.63 9.52
CA LEU A 235 9.95 1.39 10.56
C LEU A 235 8.53 1.44 9.97
N SER A 236 8.36 1.25 8.66
CA SER A 236 7.06 1.36 8.01
C SER A 236 6.07 0.28 8.47
N ASN A 237 4.78 0.50 8.26
CA ASN A 237 3.72 -0.47 8.57
C ASN A 237 3.72 -0.90 10.05
N ASN A 238 3.84 0.04 10.97
CA ASN A 238 3.85 -0.22 12.42
C ASN A 238 2.77 0.64 13.11
N ASN A 239 2.73 0.60 14.44
CA ASN A 239 1.78 1.33 15.29
C ASN A 239 2.43 2.51 16.03
N ILE A 240 3.50 3.10 15.46
CA ILE A 240 4.26 4.17 16.12
C ILE A 240 3.46 5.48 16.08
N THR A 241 3.41 6.17 17.23
CA THR A 241 2.87 7.54 17.34
C THR A 241 4.01 8.53 17.57
N GLU A 242 3.75 9.84 17.35
CA GLU A 242 4.78 10.88 17.54
C GLU A 242 5.36 10.90 18.96
N ARG A 243 4.57 10.48 19.96
CA ARG A 243 4.97 10.43 21.38
C ARG A 243 6.03 9.37 21.69
N ASN A 244 6.21 8.37 20.81
CA ASN A 244 7.04 7.19 21.04
C ASN A 244 8.28 7.13 20.13
N THR A 245 8.73 8.30 19.67
CA THR A 245 9.85 8.47 18.73
C THR A 245 11.10 9.08 19.38
N SER A 246 11.16 9.13 20.71
CA SER A 246 12.29 9.70 21.46
C SER A 246 13.64 9.07 21.06
N GLY A 247 13.64 7.78 20.72
CA GLY A 247 14.80 7.03 20.23
C GLY A 247 15.43 7.57 18.94
N LEU A 248 14.74 8.38 18.13
CA LEU A 248 15.33 9.01 16.95
C LEU A 248 16.42 10.01 17.31
N SER A 249 16.35 10.63 18.49
CA SER A 249 17.27 11.71 18.89
C SER A 249 18.74 11.29 18.91
N THR A 250 19.03 10.01 19.11
CA THR A 250 20.39 9.44 19.17
C THR A 250 20.92 9.01 17.80
N LEU A 251 20.05 8.79 16.81
CA LEU A 251 20.38 8.23 15.50
C LEU A 251 20.85 9.30 14.50
N THR A 252 21.76 10.16 14.93
CA THR A 252 22.20 11.36 14.16
C THR A 252 22.98 11.05 12.88
N ASN A 253 23.36 9.79 12.64
CA ASN A 253 23.98 9.33 11.40
C ASN A 253 22.99 8.86 10.33
N LEU A 254 21.67 8.89 10.61
CA LEU A 254 20.66 8.50 9.62
C LEU A 254 20.74 9.34 8.35
N GLU A 255 20.77 8.65 7.23
CA GLU A 255 20.68 9.19 5.86
C GLU A 255 19.33 8.82 5.21
N TRP A 256 18.72 7.70 5.62
CA TRP A 256 17.42 7.24 5.12
C TRP A 256 16.53 6.77 6.28
N LEU A 257 15.31 7.31 6.36
CA LEU A 257 14.31 6.95 7.37
C LEU A 257 12.93 6.80 6.73
N SER A 258 12.26 5.68 7.03
CA SER A 258 10.85 5.49 6.73
C SER A 258 10.03 5.23 7.99
N LEU A 259 8.99 6.04 8.17
CA LEU A 259 7.90 5.86 9.13
C LEU A 259 6.55 5.77 8.39
N GLU A 260 6.56 5.37 7.12
CA GLU A 260 5.35 5.23 6.30
C GLU A 260 4.34 4.30 6.96
N ASN A 261 3.04 4.58 6.83
CA ASN A 261 1.98 3.70 7.31
C ASN A 261 2.11 3.41 8.82
N ASN A 262 2.12 4.49 9.61
CA ASN A 262 2.10 4.48 11.08
C ASN A 262 0.91 5.32 11.59
N GLN A 263 0.91 5.69 12.87
CA GLN A 263 -0.15 6.45 13.51
C GLN A 263 0.29 7.88 13.88
N LEU A 264 1.22 8.47 13.12
CA LEU A 264 1.73 9.82 13.39
C LEU A 264 0.64 10.86 13.10
N SER A 265 0.29 11.66 14.10
CA SER A 265 -0.65 12.78 13.94
C SER A 265 0.04 14.12 13.66
N GLN A 266 1.34 14.20 13.98
CA GLN A 266 2.22 15.35 13.79
C GLN A 266 3.62 14.84 13.43
N ILE A 267 4.47 15.72 12.90
CA ILE A 267 5.89 15.41 12.67
C ILE A 267 6.62 15.37 14.03
N PRO A 268 7.31 14.27 14.38
CA PRO A 268 8.10 14.19 15.61
C PRO A 268 9.16 15.28 15.73
N THR A 269 9.28 15.91 16.91
CA THR A 269 10.28 16.96 17.16
C THR A 269 11.71 16.45 17.04
N GLN A 270 11.95 15.17 17.34
CA GLN A 270 13.25 14.52 17.25
C GLN A 270 13.80 14.45 15.83
N ILE A 271 12.96 14.53 14.78
CA ILE A 271 13.42 14.55 13.40
C ILE A 271 14.38 15.73 13.16
N ALA A 272 14.20 16.86 13.85
CA ALA A 272 15.07 18.03 13.69
C ALA A 272 16.56 17.77 14.05
N SER A 273 16.89 16.70 14.79
CA SER A 273 18.27 16.32 15.10
C SER A 273 18.95 15.49 14.00
N LEU A 274 18.19 14.97 13.03
CA LEU A 274 18.69 14.07 11.98
C LEU A 274 19.33 14.83 10.81
N LYS A 275 20.38 15.61 11.07
CA LYS A 275 20.96 16.56 10.11
C LYS A 275 21.57 15.94 8.85
N LYS A 276 21.86 14.63 8.86
CA LYS A 276 22.41 13.91 7.70
C LYS A 276 21.35 13.27 6.80
N LEU A 277 20.07 13.43 7.15
CA LEU A 277 18.98 12.74 6.48
C LEU A 277 18.83 13.27 5.04
N LYS A 278 18.86 12.35 4.08
CA LYS A 278 18.69 12.59 2.64
C LYS A 278 17.31 12.16 2.16
N THR A 279 16.75 11.11 2.75
CA THR A 279 15.41 10.63 2.41
C THR A 279 14.58 10.43 3.67
N LEU A 280 13.39 11.03 3.67
CA LEU A 280 12.41 10.91 4.74
C LEU A 280 11.06 10.52 4.15
N ASN A 281 10.55 9.35 4.57
CA ASN A 281 9.21 8.90 4.22
C ASN A 281 8.29 8.92 5.43
N LEU A 282 7.29 9.81 5.39
CA LEU A 282 6.22 9.99 6.37
C LEU A 282 4.83 9.74 5.76
N GLY A 283 4.76 9.11 4.59
CA GLY A 283 3.51 8.86 3.89
C GLY A 283 2.55 7.95 4.66
N ARG A 284 1.27 7.96 4.27
CA ARG A 284 0.21 7.10 4.86
C ARG A 284 0.13 7.22 6.39
N ASN A 285 0.17 8.44 6.91
CA ASN A 285 -0.02 8.71 8.34
C ASN A 285 -1.26 9.60 8.54
N LYS A 286 -1.39 10.22 9.71
CA LYS A 286 -2.46 11.16 10.05
C LYS A 286 -1.90 12.57 10.27
N ILE A 287 -0.77 12.89 9.64
CA ILE A 287 -0.05 14.14 9.89
C ILE A 287 -0.89 15.31 9.41
N SER A 288 -1.10 16.26 10.33
CA SER A 288 -1.75 17.55 10.09
C SER A 288 -0.91 18.65 10.73
N GLY A 289 -1.27 19.92 10.55
CA GLY A 289 -0.60 21.02 11.26
C GLY A 289 0.76 21.42 10.66
N SER A 290 1.69 21.88 11.51
CA SER A 290 2.92 22.55 11.08
C SER A 290 4.00 21.57 10.61
N THR A 291 4.67 21.92 9.51
CA THR A 291 5.83 21.20 8.94
C THR A 291 7.16 21.89 9.18
N SER A 292 7.17 23.02 9.90
CA SER A 292 8.34 23.90 10.09
C SER A 292 9.59 23.19 10.60
N LEU A 293 9.43 22.11 11.38
CA LEU A 293 10.52 21.28 11.86
C LEU A 293 11.36 20.68 10.73
N LEU A 294 10.79 20.42 9.55
CA LEU A 294 11.48 19.82 8.41
C LEU A 294 12.51 20.77 7.78
N ALA A 295 12.34 22.09 7.95
CA ALA A 295 13.32 23.08 7.49
C ALA A 295 14.73 22.87 8.10
N ASN A 296 14.80 22.16 9.23
CA ASN A 296 16.05 21.80 9.90
C ASN A 296 16.88 20.73 9.16
N LEU A 297 16.31 20.06 8.16
CA LEU A 297 16.92 18.95 7.43
C LEU A 297 17.59 19.46 6.14
N THR A 298 18.70 20.18 6.30
CA THR A 298 19.37 20.88 5.18
C THR A 298 19.98 19.94 4.14
N GLU A 299 20.17 18.66 4.47
CA GLU A 299 20.68 17.62 3.57
C GLU A 299 19.58 16.84 2.84
N LEU A 300 18.31 17.12 3.12
CA LEU A 300 17.18 16.34 2.60
C LEU A 300 17.02 16.55 1.10
N GLN A 301 16.92 15.43 0.39
CA GLN A 301 16.78 15.36 -1.07
C GLN A 301 15.41 14.82 -1.48
N GLN A 302 14.83 13.93 -0.68
CA GLN A 302 13.54 13.30 -0.98
C GLN A 302 12.65 13.33 0.27
N LEU A 303 11.46 13.89 0.11
CA LEU A 303 10.45 13.98 1.16
C LEU A 303 9.12 13.42 0.68
N PHE A 304 8.61 12.43 1.40
CA PHE A 304 7.30 11.82 1.15
C PHE A 304 6.35 12.12 2.30
N LEU A 305 5.27 12.85 2.00
CA LEU A 305 4.19 13.24 2.90
C LEU A 305 2.82 12.85 2.33
N ASN A 306 2.80 11.98 1.32
CA ASN A 306 1.57 11.57 0.65
C ASN A 306 0.63 10.78 1.56
N ASN A 307 -0.69 10.87 1.32
CA ASN A 307 -1.72 10.22 2.14
C ASN A 307 -1.62 10.66 3.61
N ASN A 308 -1.76 11.96 3.85
CA ASN A 308 -1.82 12.58 5.17
C ASN A 308 -3.00 13.57 5.21
N LEU A 309 -3.04 14.43 6.23
CA LEU A 309 -4.10 15.41 6.48
C LEU A 309 -3.56 16.85 6.42
N LEU A 310 -2.50 17.10 5.65
CA LEU A 310 -1.97 18.46 5.46
C LEU A 310 -2.98 19.31 4.69
N ALA A 311 -3.19 20.55 5.12
CA ALA A 311 -4.17 21.45 4.53
C ALA A 311 -3.62 22.87 4.40
N GLY A 312 -4.28 23.69 3.58
CA GLY A 312 -3.82 25.04 3.24
C GLY A 312 -2.72 25.05 2.19
N ASN A 313 -1.93 26.12 2.13
CA ASN A 313 -0.89 26.28 1.12
C ASN A 313 0.25 25.27 1.28
N ILE A 314 0.97 25.01 0.19
CA ILE A 314 2.27 24.33 0.28
C ILE A 314 3.18 25.16 1.21
N PRO A 315 3.72 24.57 2.29
CA PRO A 315 4.56 25.28 3.24
C PRO A 315 5.81 25.89 2.59
N SER A 316 6.05 27.18 2.83
CA SER A 316 7.15 27.94 2.21
C SER A 316 8.53 27.40 2.55
N GLU A 317 8.69 26.71 3.69
CA GLU A 317 9.95 26.10 4.05
C GLU A 317 10.46 25.12 2.98
N PHE A 318 9.58 24.36 2.33
CA PHE A 318 9.95 23.38 1.30
C PHE A 318 10.60 24.03 0.09
N LEU A 319 10.20 25.27 -0.23
CA LEU A 319 10.72 26.07 -1.33
C LEU A 319 12.17 26.52 -1.08
N SER A 320 12.52 26.67 0.20
CA SER A 320 13.84 27.13 0.64
C SER A 320 14.82 26.01 0.96
N MET A 321 14.40 24.75 0.87
CA MET A 321 15.26 23.59 1.20
C MET A 321 16.31 23.38 0.09
N PRO A 322 17.60 23.59 0.37
CA PRO A 322 18.62 23.79 -0.67
C PRO A 322 18.95 22.54 -1.49
N LYS A 323 18.62 21.35 -0.98
CA LYS A 323 18.93 20.06 -1.59
C LYS A 323 17.69 19.26 -1.97
N LEU A 324 16.49 19.77 -1.72
CA LEU A 324 15.25 19.03 -1.95
C LEU A 324 15.00 18.90 -3.45
N LEU A 325 15.05 17.67 -3.95
CA LEU A 325 14.86 17.34 -5.36
C LEU A 325 13.47 16.78 -5.63
N MET A 326 12.93 16.03 -4.65
CA MET A 326 11.68 15.30 -4.80
C MET A 326 10.77 15.54 -3.60
N LEU A 327 9.55 16.01 -3.89
CA LEU A 327 8.52 16.28 -2.90
C LEU A 327 7.20 15.59 -3.29
N ASN A 328 6.76 14.62 -2.49
CA ASN A 328 5.51 13.92 -2.71
C ASN A 328 4.47 14.33 -1.66
N LEU A 329 3.47 15.10 -2.09
CA LEU A 329 2.35 15.62 -1.30
C LEU A 329 1.00 15.04 -1.76
N ASN A 330 1.00 14.00 -2.59
CA ASN A 330 -0.23 13.38 -3.11
C ASN A 330 -1.21 13.02 -2.00
N SER A 331 -2.51 13.11 -2.26
CA SER A 331 -3.56 12.67 -1.33
C SER A 331 -3.47 13.39 0.03
N ASN A 332 -3.54 14.72 0.00
CA ASN A 332 -3.67 15.59 1.16
C ASN A 332 -4.87 16.53 0.95
N GLN A 333 -4.96 17.61 1.71
CA GLN A 333 -6.00 18.64 1.61
C GLN A 333 -5.41 20.02 1.27
N LEU A 334 -4.26 20.04 0.58
CA LEU A 334 -3.55 21.27 0.24
C LEU A 334 -4.31 22.05 -0.83
N SER A 335 -4.27 23.38 -0.75
CA SER A 335 -4.92 24.31 -1.66
C SER A 335 -4.06 25.56 -1.82
N GLY A 336 -4.61 26.58 -2.46
CA GLY A 336 -3.94 27.88 -2.57
C GLY A 336 -3.01 27.99 -3.76
N ASP A 337 -2.28 29.10 -3.80
CA ASP A 337 -1.40 29.41 -4.91
C ASP A 337 -0.11 28.59 -4.84
N LEU A 338 0.39 28.21 -6.01
CA LEU A 338 1.66 27.52 -6.15
C LEU A 338 2.78 28.55 -6.38
N ASP A 339 3.87 28.40 -5.62
CA ASP A 339 5.06 29.23 -5.75
C ASP A 339 5.98 28.69 -6.86
N ASN A 340 6.72 29.57 -7.55
CA ASN A 340 7.61 29.18 -8.65
C ASN A 340 8.90 28.46 -8.22
N GLN A 341 9.14 28.32 -6.92
CA GLN A 341 10.31 27.65 -6.36
C GLN A 341 10.01 26.20 -5.90
N LEU A 342 9.05 25.52 -6.53
CA LEU A 342 8.80 24.11 -6.23
C LEU A 342 10.05 23.24 -6.51
N PRO A 343 10.29 22.20 -5.69
CA PRO A 343 11.33 21.22 -5.97
C PRO A 343 11.19 20.61 -7.38
N PRO A 344 12.29 20.26 -8.06
CA PRO A 344 12.30 19.78 -9.44
C PRO A 344 11.30 18.69 -9.78
N ILE A 345 11.04 17.75 -8.84
CA ILE A 345 10.03 16.71 -8.97
C ILE A 345 9.02 16.92 -7.85
N THR A 346 7.80 17.32 -8.19
CA THR A 346 6.75 17.59 -7.22
C THR A 346 5.46 16.86 -7.58
N HIS A 347 4.90 16.11 -6.63
CA HIS A 347 3.63 15.41 -6.81
C HIS A 347 2.57 15.98 -5.86
N ILE A 348 1.46 16.47 -6.40
CA ILE A 348 0.35 17.10 -5.66
C ILE A 348 -1.03 16.55 -6.05
N CYS A 349 -1.13 15.42 -6.74
CA CYS A 349 -2.40 14.77 -7.08
C CYS A 349 -3.28 14.55 -5.85
N ASN A 350 -4.59 14.49 -6.03
CA ASN A 350 -5.60 14.28 -4.99
C ASN A 350 -5.52 15.27 -3.83
N ASN A 351 -5.27 16.55 -4.13
CA ASN A 351 -5.36 17.67 -3.18
C ASN A 351 -6.60 18.52 -3.48
N ARG A 352 -6.62 19.79 -3.06
CA ARG A 352 -7.72 20.75 -3.24
C ARG A 352 -7.33 21.92 -4.17
N PHE A 353 -6.35 21.73 -5.05
CA PHE A 353 -5.96 22.77 -6.00
C PHE A 353 -7.03 22.96 -7.08
N THR A 354 -7.36 24.20 -7.36
CA THR A 354 -8.37 24.58 -8.35
C THR A 354 -7.77 24.74 -9.75
N LYS A 355 -8.61 24.70 -10.79
CA LYS A 355 -8.19 24.97 -12.17
C LYS A 355 -7.40 26.28 -12.30
N PRO A 356 -7.86 27.45 -11.80
CA PRO A 356 -7.08 28.69 -11.93
C PRO A 356 -5.69 28.62 -11.28
N GLN A 357 -5.57 28.01 -10.09
CA GLN A 357 -4.28 27.88 -9.39
C GLN A 357 -3.27 27.08 -10.19
N LEU A 358 -3.68 25.93 -10.73
CA LEU A 358 -2.83 25.07 -11.54
C LEU A 358 -2.54 25.69 -12.91
N TYR A 359 -3.56 26.28 -13.55
CA TYR A 359 -3.44 26.90 -14.86
C TYR A 359 -2.43 28.06 -14.85
N ASN A 360 -2.51 28.93 -13.84
CA ASN A 360 -1.59 30.06 -13.69
C ASN A 360 -0.16 29.54 -13.51
N TYR A 361 0.06 28.58 -12.61
CA TYR A 361 1.38 28.00 -12.39
C TYR A 361 1.98 27.39 -13.66
N ILE A 362 1.21 26.57 -14.38
CA ILE A 362 1.70 25.90 -15.59
C ILE A 362 1.97 26.92 -16.69
N THR A 363 1.11 27.93 -16.85
CA THR A 363 1.33 28.97 -17.86
C THR A 363 2.60 29.78 -17.57
N ASP A 364 2.88 30.06 -16.30
CA ASP A 364 3.97 30.93 -15.88
C ASP A 364 5.32 30.18 -15.70
N PHE A 365 5.30 28.88 -15.36
CA PHE A 365 6.48 28.15 -14.86
C PHE A 365 6.70 26.73 -15.42
N ASN A 366 5.96 26.27 -16.44
CA ASN A 366 5.96 24.86 -16.88
C ASN A 366 7.30 24.17 -17.23
N VAL A 367 8.40 24.89 -17.43
CA VAL A 367 9.71 24.29 -17.77
C VAL A 367 10.56 23.99 -16.53
N GLN A 368 10.16 24.45 -15.34
CA GLN A 368 11.03 24.42 -14.15
C GLN A 368 10.86 23.18 -13.27
N THR A 369 9.71 22.50 -13.37
CA THR A 369 9.34 21.42 -12.46
C THR A 369 8.58 20.31 -13.20
N GLU A 370 8.98 19.07 -12.99
CA GLU A 370 8.15 17.91 -13.31
C GLU A 370 7.04 17.80 -12.25
N LEU A 371 5.90 18.45 -12.56
CA LEU A 371 4.76 18.56 -11.66
C LEU A 371 3.69 17.51 -12.01
N ASN A 372 3.46 16.55 -11.12
CA ASN A 372 2.33 15.64 -11.21
C ASN A 372 1.15 16.20 -10.38
N TYR A 373 0.12 16.71 -11.04
CA TYR A 373 -0.96 17.45 -10.39
C TYR A 373 -2.37 16.93 -10.65
N SER A 374 -2.57 15.97 -11.55
CA SER A 374 -3.90 15.46 -11.89
C SER A 374 -4.02 14.00 -11.42
N PRO A 375 -5.16 13.57 -10.85
CA PRO A 375 -6.37 14.35 -10.58
C PRO A 375 -6.27 15.25 -9.34
N GLN A 376 -7.27 16.10 -9.11
CA GLN A 376 -7.51 16.86 -7.87
C GLN A 376 -8.88 16.52 -7.26
N ARG A 377 -9.12 16.87 -5.99
CA ARG A 377 -10.38 16.65 -5.27
C ARG A 377 -11.09 17.96 -4.96
N TYR A 378 -12.41 17.99 -5.09
CA TYR A 378 -13.23 19.15 -4.75
C TYR A 378 -14.51 18.71 -4.04
N ASP A 379 -15.25 19.68 -3.50
CA ASP A 379 -16.39 19.45 -2.61
C ASP A 379 -16.04 18.68 -1.34
N VAL A 380 -17.08 18.35 -0.58
CA VAL A 380 -17.03 17.54 0.63
C VAL A 380 -17.90 16.31 0.45
N GLU A 381 -17.64 15.29 1.28
CA GLU A 381 -18.55 14.17 1.42
C GLU A 381 -19.95 14.69 1.79
N LYS A 382 -20.97 14.15 1.13
CA LYS A 382 -22.36 14.60 1.31
C LYS A 382 -23.31 13.42 1.24
N GLU A 383 -24.37 13.45 2.06
CA GLU A 383 -25.49 12.54 1.92
C GLU A 383 -26.71 13.31 1.39
N VAL A 384 -27.41 12.71 0.42
CA VAL A 384 -28.67 13.21 -0.11
C VAL A 384 -29.74 12.17 0.18
N LEU A 385 -30.81 12.60 0.83
CA LEU A 385 -31.94 11.75 1.15
C LEU A 385 -32.79 11.50 -0.10
N GLY A 386 -32.95 10.23 -0.49
CA GLY A 386 -33.84 9.80 -1.56
C GLY A 386 -35.10 9.11 -1.03
N ILE A 387 -36.26 9.41 -1.63
CA ILE A 387 -37.53 8.74 -1.36
C ILE A 387 -37.99 8.08 -2.65
N ILE A 388 -38.31 6.78 -2.61
CA ILE A 388 -38.78 6.02 -3.76
C ILE A 388 -39.99 6.72 -4.40
N GLY A 389 -39.97 6.91 -5.72
CA GLY A 389 -41.04 7.58 -6.46
C GLY A 389 -40.96 9.12 -6.48
N GLN A 390 -40.00 9.74 -5.79
CA GLN A 390 -39.79 11.20 -5.78
C GLN A 390 -38.50 11.59 -6.50
N SER A 391 -38.41 12.85 -6.90
CA SER A 391 -37.18 13.39 -7.49
C SER A 391 -36.08 13.62 -6.46
N ALA A 392 -34.83 13.39 -6.84
CA ALA A 392 -33.65 13.73 -6.05
C ALA A 392 -32.55 14.33 -6.94
N LYS A 393 -31.60 15.05 -6.34
CA LYS A 393 -30.49 15.71 -7.04
C LYS A 393 -29.19 15.53 -6.28
N LEU A 394 -28.15 15.06 -6.97
CA LEU A 394 -26.77 15.07 -6.51
C LEU A 394 -26.05 16.22 -7.22
N ASP A 395 -25.64 17.22 -6.43
CA ASP A 395 -25.05 18.46 -6.89
C ASP A 395 -23.52 18.46 -6.79
N GLN A 396 -22.91 19.33 -7.60
CA GLN A 396 -21.49 19.66 -7.57
C GLN A 396 -21.28 21.19 -7.59
N SER A 397 -20.17 21.69 -7.03
CA SER A 397 -19.98 23.15 -6.84
C SER A 397 -19.21 23.90 -7.93
N LEU A 398 -18.60 23.23 -8.91
CA LEU A 398 -17.84 23.88 -9.97
C LEU A 398 -18.78 24.65 -10.92
N ALA A 399 -18.33 25.79 -11.43
CA ALA A 399 -19.08 26.58 -12.40
C ALA A 399 -19.17 25.87 -13.77
N ASN A 400 -20.37 25.83 -14.36
CA ASN A 400 -20.77 24.94 -15.46
C ASN A 400 -20.27 25.29 -16.88
N SER A 401 -19.21 26.09 -17.07
CA SER A 401 -18.85 26.55 -18.43
C SER A 401 -17.69 25.81 -19.11
N ASP A 402 -16.82 25.11 -18.36
CA ASP A 402 -15.50 24.71 -18.88
C ASP A 402 -15.14 23.22 -18.69
N TYR A 403 -16.05 22.43 -18.11
CA TYR A 403 -15.81 21.03 -17.76
C TYR A 403 -16.75 20.08 -18.49
N SER A 404 -16.20 18.94 -18.88
CA SER A 404 -16.98 17.77 -19.25
C SER A 404 -17.17 16.91 -18.00
N PHE A 405 -18.42 16.54 -17.69
CA PHE A 405 -18.72 15.75 -16.51
C PHE A 405 -18.93 14.28 -16.86
N THR A 406 -18.43 13.37 -16.02
CA THR A 406 -18.73 11.94 -16.08
C THR A 406 -19.03 11.44 -14.67
N TRP A 407 -20.26 10.96 -14.46
CA TRP A 407 -20.69 10.42 -13.17
C TRP A 407 -20.37 8.93 -13.05
N PHE A 408 -19.98 8.51 -11.85
CA PHE A 408 -19.69 7.12 -11.48
C PHE A 408 -20.57 6.71 -10.30
N LYS A 409 -21.22 5.56 -10.42
CA LYS A 409 -21.99 4.89 -9.35
C LYS A 409 -21.09 3.85 -8.66
N ASN A 410 -21.26 3.65 -7.36
CA ASN A 410 -20.38 2.80 -6.55
C ASN A 410 -18.89 3.18 -6.66
N LEU A 411 -18.63 4.47 -6.96
CA LEU A 411 -17.32 5.08 -7.19
C LEU A 411 -16.57 4.66 -8.47
N ASP A 412 -16.97 3.58 -9.17
CA ASP A 412 -16.24 3.05 -10.33
C ASP A 412 -17.11 2.72 -11.55
N GLN A 413 -18.44 2.58 -11.39
CA GLN A 413 -19.34 2.24 -12.47
C GLN A 413 -19.74 3.50 -13.26
N LYS A 414 -19.12 3.70 -14.42
CA LYS A 414 -19.43 4.82 -15.31
C LYS A 414 -20.91 4.84 -15.69
N THR A 415 -21.54 5.99 -15.49
CA THR A 415 -22.93 6.25 -15.91
C THR A 415 -22.96 6.91 -17.30
N ASN A 416 -24.15 7.00 -17.89
CA ASN A 416 -24.37 7.66 -19.18
C ASN A 416 -24.62 9.18 -19.07
N THR A 417 -24.56 9.74 -17.85
CA THR A 417 -24.88 11.15 -17.60
C THR A 417 -23.64 12.02 -17.72
N THR A 418 -23.74 13.06 -18.56
CA THR A 418 -22.69 14.08 -18.74
C THR A 418 -23.06 15.45 -18.18
N ASN A 419 -24.20 15.54 -17.49
CA ASN A 419 -24.64 16.77 -16.84
C ASN A 419 -23.79 17.05 -15.60
N ALA A 420 -23.62 18.33 -15.28
CA ALA A 420 -22.92 18.77 -14.07
C ALA A 420 -23.52 18.14 -12.81
N ASP A 421 -24.85 18.19 -12.68
CA ASP A 421 -25.60 17.57 -11.59
C ASP A 421 -26.25 16.26 -12.06
N LEU A 422 -26.31 15.25 -11.18
CA LEU A 422 -27.05 14.01 -11.42
C LEU A 422 -28.46 14.14 -10.85
N ASN A 423 -29.46 14.11 -11.73
CA ASN A 423 -30.87 14.26 -11.35
C ASN A 423 -31.61 12.94 -11.51
N PHE A 424 -32.36 12.57 -10.48
CA PHE A 424 -33.32 11.46 -10.49
C PHE A 424 -34.71 12.06 -10.62
N ALA A 425 -35.45 11.70 -11.68
CA ALA A 425 -36.84 12.14 -11.84
C ALA A 425 -37.77 11.42 -10.86
N SER A 426 -37.52 10.14 -10.64
CA SER A 426 -38.13 9.25 -9.66
C SER A 426 -37.02 8.35 -9.14
N VAL A 427 -36.72 8.39 -7.84
CA VAL A 427 -35.72 7.51 -7.23
C VAL A 427 -36.27 6.08 -7.18
N GLU A 428 -35.46 5.13 -7.61
CA GLU A 428 -35.74 3.69 -7.55
C GLU A 428 -34.82 3.00 -6.53
N GLU A 429 -35.14 1.74 -6.16
CA GLU A 429 -34.35 1.01 -5.14
C GLU A 429 -32.89 0.82 -5.56
N GLU A 430 -32.63 0.65 -6.85
CA GLU A 430 -31.28 0.49 -7.37
C GLU A 430 -30.46 1.79 -7.35
N ASP A 431 -31.09 2.96 -7.24
CA ASP A 431 -30.39 4.25 -7.27
C ASP A 431 -29.62 4.54 -5.98
N TYR A 432 -29.96 3.89 -4.87
CA TYR A 432 -29.24 4.06 -3.61
C TYR A 432 -27.82 3.52 -3.72
N ALA A 433 -26.85 4.43 -3.76
CA ALA A 433 -25.44 4.13 -3.91
C ALA A 433 -24.61 5.36 -3.53
N THR A 434 -23.30 5.17 -3.47
CA THR A 434 -22.34 6.26 -3.41
C THR A 434 -21.89 6.62 -4.81
N TYR A 435 -21.95 7.91 -5.13
CA TYR A 435 -21.59 8.47 -6.42
C TYR A 435 -20.37 9.38 -6.30
N THR A 436 -19.64 9.53 -7.39
CA THR A 436 -18.68 10.61 -7.60
C THR A 436 -18.80 11.11 -9.04
N VAL A 437 -18.25 12.28 -9.31
CA VAL A 437 -18.22 12.85 -10.66
C VAL A 437 -16.81 13.35 -10.95
N GLU A 438 -16.33 12.99 -12.13
CA GLU A 438 -15.15 13.60 -12.74
C GLU A 438 -15.59 14.81 -13.55
N ALA A 439 -15.02 15.96 -13.24
CA ALA A 439 -15.04 17.16 -14.06
C ALA A 439 -13.70 17.29 -14.77
N TYR A 440 -13.70 17.02 -16.08
CA TYR A 440 -12.50 17.03 -16.92
C TYR A 440 -12.41 18.29 -17.77
N THR A 441 -11.21 18.87 -17.89
CA THR A 441 -10.92 19.99 -18.78
C THR A 441 -9.58 19.78 -19.49
N TYR A 442 -9.49 20.28 -20.72
CA TYR A 442 -8.32 20.15 -21.58
C TYR A 442 -8.11 21.43 -22.38
N SER A 443 -6.86 21.88 -22.46
CA SER A 443 -6.46 22.99 -23.33
C SER A 443 -5.00 22.85 -23.78
N VAL A 444 -4.67 23.40 -24.94
CA VAL A 444 -3.29 23.54 -25.41
C VAL A 444 -2.87 24.99 -25.18
N LEU A 445 -1.82 25.18 -24.38
CA LEU A 445 -1.27 26.49 -24.03
C LEU A 445 -0.40 27.04 -25.17
N ASN A 446 -0.10 28.35 -25.12
CA ASN A 446 0.59 29.10 -26.19
C ASN A 446 1.96 28.52 -26.61
N ASN A 447 2.60 27.73 -25.75
CA ASN A 447 3.88 27.06 -25.98
C ASN A 447 3.75 25.58 -26.36
N SER A 448 2.58 25.14 -26.81
CA SER A 448 2.25 23.73 -27.09
C SER A 448 2.26 22.81 -25.87
N THR A 449 2.37 23.36 -24.66
CA THR A 449 2.16 22.59 -23.43
C THR A 449 0.70 22.24 -23.30
N VAL A 450 0.43 20.97 -23.01
CA VAL A 450 -0.92 20.48 -22.75
C VAL A 450 -1.24 20.76 -21.29
N PHE A 451 -2.39 21.38 -21.05
CA PHE A 451 -3.01 21.46 -19.73
C PHE A 451 -4.24 20.55 -19.72
N ASP A 452 -4.14 19.44 -18.99
CA ASP A 452 -5.21 18.52 -18.71
C ASP A 452 -5.45 18.42 -17.21
N LEU A 453 -6.71 18.44 -16.79
CA LEU A 453 -7.05 18.38 -15.38
C LEU A 453 -8.35 17.59 -15.18
N SER A 454 -8.25 16.55 -14.36
CA SER A 454 -9.40 15.85 -13.79
C SER A 454 -9.63 16.32 -12.37
N LEU A 455 -10.83 16.78 -12.08
CA LEU A 455 -11.31 17.11 -10.74
C LEU A 455 -12.34 16.06 -10.34
N PHE A 456 -12.10 15.33 -9.25
CA PHE A 456 -13.06 14.37 -8.71
C PHE A 456 -13.75 14.94 -7.47
N ARG A 457 -15.08 14.93 -7.49
CA ARG A 457 -15.88 15.26 -6.32
C ARG A 457 -15.56 14.27 -5.19
N GLU A 458 -15.57 14.73 -3.95
CA GLU A 458 -15.71 13.81 -2.82
C GLU A 458 -16.99 12.96 -2.96
N PRO A 459 -17.05 11.75 -2.36
CA PRO A 459 -18.23 10.90 -2.45
C PRO A 459 -19.54 11.60 -2.06
N ILE A 460 -20.61 11.41 -2.84
CA ILE A 460 -21.98 11.77 -2.49
C ILE A 460 -22.87 10.54 -2.46
N SER A 461 -23.47 10.25 -1.32
CA SER A 461 -24.33 9.09 -1.16
C SER A 461 -25.79 9.48 -1.31
N LEU A 462 -26.51 8.86 -2.26
CA LEU A 462 -27.96 8.87 -2.25
C LEU A 462 -28.39 7.79 -1.25
N VAL A 463 -28.84 8.23 -0.08
CA VAL A 463 -29.21 7.32 1.01
C VAL A 463 -30.71 7.19 1.10
N LYS A 464 -31.17 5.96 1.32
CA LYS A 464 -32.57 5.65 1.55
C LYS A 464 -33.01 6.35 2.82
N VAL A 465 -34.00 7.22 2.71
CA VAL A 465 -34.78 7.59 3.88
C VAL A 465 -35.33 6.29 4.43
N LEU A 466 -35.13 6.00 5.73
CA LEU A 466 -35.79 4.91 6.43
C LEU A 466 -37.30 5.14 6.41
N GLY A 467 -37.92 4.93 5.26
CA GLY A 467 -39.33 5.06 5.02
C GLY A 467 -39.99 3.77 5.45
N THR A 468 -40.80 3.84 6.49
CA THR A 468 -41.90 2.89 6.63
C THR A 468 -42.91 3.19 5.54
N ALA A 469 -42.67 2.62 4.37
CA ALA A 469 -43.54 2.73 3.22
C ALA A 469 -43.79 1.35 2.62
N GLU A 470 -44.25 0.41 3.46
CA GLU A 470 -45.37 -0.41 2.98
C GLU A 470 -46.58 0.53 2.94
N THR A 471 -46.89 0.99 1.74
CA THR A 471 -48.15 1.62 1.31
C THR A 471 -49.21 1.84 2.40
N VAL A 472 -49.39 3.08 2.86
CA VAL A 472 -50.75 3.51 3.18
C VAL A 472 -51.06 4.87 2.58
N LYS A 473 -51.53 4.84 1.32
CA LYS A 473 -52.13 5.93 0.54
C LYS A 473 -53.18 6.77 1.30
N TYR A 474 -53.60 6.29 2.48
CA TYR A 474 -54.65 6.86 3.29
C TYR A 474 -54.21 7.28 4.71
N PHE A 475 -52.95 7.09 5.11
CA PHE A 475 -52.44 7.60 6.39
C PHE A 475 -51.26 8.54 6.19
N ASN A 476 -51.25 9.63 6.96
CA ASN A 476 -50.10 10.51 7.10
C ASN A 476 -49.78 10.68 8.59
N ILE A 477 -48.51 10.47 8.97
CA ILE A 477 -48.05 10.49 10.37
C ILE A 477 -46.96 11.55 10.51
N TYR A 478 -47.21 12.59 11.30
CA TYR A 478 -46.31 13.73 11.40
C TYR A 478 -46.43 14.50 12.73
N PRO A 479 -45.37 15.23 13.15
CA PRO A 479 -44.03 15.17 12.58
C PRO A 479 -43.36 13.81 12.86
N ASN A 480 -42.45 13.38 12.00
CA ASN A 480 -41.64 12.19 12.21
C ASN A 480 -40.25 12.47 11.60
N PRO A 481 -39.21 12.78 12.39
CA PRO A 481 -39.13 12.65 13.87
C PRO A 481 -40.08 13.57 14.66
N THR A 482 -40.38 13.22 15.93
CA THR A 482 -41.22 14.02 16.84
C THR A 482 -40.62 14.17 18.23
N SER A 483 -40.96 15.26 18.94
CA SER A 483 -40.60 15.50 20.34
C SER A 483 -41.77 15.25 21.29
N ASP A 484 -42.91 15.92 21.12
CA ASP A 484 -43.99 15.86 22.12
C ASP A 484 -45.25 15.14 21.62
N TYR A 485 -45.60 15.31 20.34
CA TYR A 485 -46.85 14.81 19.79
C TYR A 485 -46.69 14.18 18.41
N LEU A 486 -47.39 13.07 18.18
CA LEU A 486 -47.52 12.42 16.89
C LEU A 486 -48.96 12.59 16.37
N ASN A 487 -49.13 13.21 15.20
CA ASN A 487 -50.44 13.33 14.56
C ASN A 487 -50.60 12.24 13.50
N ILE A 488 -51.79 11.66 13.45
CA ILE A 488 -52.20 10.59 12.56
C ILE A 488 -53.42 11.11 11.80
N VAL A 489 -53.23 11.40 10.52
CA VAL A 489 -54.30 11.77 9.61
C VAL A 489 -54.67 10.57 8.77
N SER A 490 -55.95 10.21 8.75
CA SER A 490 -56.49 9.13 7.92
C SER A 490 -57.55 9.70 6.95
N THR A 491 -57.42 9.45 5.65
CA THR A 491 -58.36 9.95 4.63
C THR A 491 -59.43 8.94 4.21
N LYS A 492 -59.30 7.67 4.65
CA LYS A 492 -60.24 6.59 4.29
C LYS A 492 -60.70 5.74 5.48
N TYR A 493 -59.84 5.56 6.48
CA TYR A 493 -60.08 4.60 7.55
C TYR A 493 -60.38 5.27 8.88
N ASN A 494 -61.27 4.68 9.69
CA ASN A 494 -61.51 5.18 11.03
C ASN A 494 -60.44 4.62 11.97
N ILE A 495 -59.83 5.49 12.78
CA ILE A 495 -58.82 5.09 13.77
C ILE A 495 -59.58 4.51 14.97
N GLN A 496 -59.56 3.19 15.12
CA GLN A 496 -60.19 2.54 16.27
C GLN A 496 -59.27 2.55 17.49
N LYS A 497 -57.98 2.27 17.27
CA LYS A 497 -56.96 2.24 18.31
C LYS A 497 -55.57 2.44 17.73
N VAL A 498 -54.67 2.96 18.54
CA VAL A 498 -53.27 3.16 18.25
C VAL A 498 -52.46 2.51 19.36
N TYR A 499 -51.43 1.77 19.01
CA TYR A 499 -50.50 1.13 19.93
C TYR A 499 -49.07 1.55 19.57
N ILE A 500 -48.25 1.79 20.56
CA ILE A 500 -46.82 2.07 20.39
C ILE A 500 -46.04 0.99 21.11
N TYR A 501 -45.09 0.38 20.43
CA TYR A 501 -44.16 -0.61 20.96
C TYR A 501 -42.72 -0.13 20.80
N ASP A 502 -41.86 -0.50 21.74
CA ASP A 502 -40.41 -0.41 21.50
C ASP A 502 -39.95 -1.54 20.54
N LEU A 503 -38.68 -1.50 20.14
CA LEU A 503 -38.12 -2.50 19.21
C LEU A 503 -38.00 -3.91 19.81
N SER A 504 -38.12 -4.07 21.13
CA SER A 504 -38.16 -5.38 21.79
C SER A 504 -39.56 -6.03 21.74
N GLY A 505 -40.57 -5.28 21.26
CA GLY A 505 -41.96 -5.72 21.22
C GLY A 505 -42.73 -5.44 22.51
N LYS A 506 -42.17 -4.67 23.45
CA LYS A 506 -42.89 -4.23 24.65
C LYS A 506 -43.82 -3.06 24.30
N GLN A 507 -45.09 -3.18 24.67
CA GLN A 507 -46.05 -2.08 24.48
C GLN A 507 -45.73 -0.92 25.43
N MET A 508 -45.50 0.25 24.87
CA MET A 508 -45.14 1.47 25.58
C MET A 508 -46.36 2.35 25.84
N LEU A 509 -47.29 2.41 24.87
CA LEU A 509 -48.47 3.27 24.95
C LEU A 509 -49.63 2.70 24.12
N SER A 510 -50.86 3.05 24.48
CA SER A 510 -52.02 2.85 23.60
C SER A 510 -53.01 4.02 23.75
N ASP A 511 -53.60 4.46 22.66
CA ASP A 511 -54.54 5.59 22.59
C ASP A 511 -55.60 5.31 21.52
N SER A 512 -56.65 6.13 21.42
CA SER A 512 -57.66 6.10 20.35
C SER A 512 -57.77 7.44 19.61
N LYS A 513 -56.99 8.45 19.99
CA LYS A 513 -56.97 9.77 19.33
C LYS A 513 -56.11 9.76 18.06
N SER A 514 -56.33 10.76 17.21
CA SER A 514 -55.45 11.05 16.06
C SER A 514 -54.20 11.82 16.46
N LYS A 515 -54.21 12.57 17.56
CA LYS A 515 -53.04 13.25 18.13
C LYS A 515 -52.62 12.52 19.41
N ILE A 516 -51.44 11.90 19.37
CA ILE A 516 -50.87 11.08 20.44
C ILE A 516 -49.79 11.86 21.17
N ASP A 517 -49.87 11.91 22.49
CA ASP A 517 -48.81 12.45 23.35
C ASP A 517 -47.71 11.40 23.53
N VAL A 518 -46.52 11.72 23.05
CA VAL A 518 -45.32 10.87 23.11
C VAL A 518 -44.20 11.51 23.93
N SER A 519 -44.46 12.64 24.60
CA SER A 519 -43.47 13.39 25.38
C SER A 519 -42.77 12.56 26.47
N LYS A 520 -43.45 11.54 27.01
CA LYS A 520 -42.93 10.65 28.06
C LYS A 520 -42.13 9.46 27.54
N LEU A 521 -42.08 9.24 26.22
CA LEU A 521 -41.25 8.19 25.64
C LEU A 521 -39.78 8.62 25.65
N PRO A 522 -38.84 7.74 26.03
CA PRO A 522 -37.41 7.99 25.82
C PRO A 522 -37.08 8.28 24.35
N SER A 523 -35.98 8.99 24.09
CA SER A 523 -35.47 9.15 22.73
C SER A 523 -35.14 7.78 22.12
N GLY A 524 -35.61 7.53 20.91
CA GLY A 524 -35.47 6.21 20.28
C GLY A 524 -36.41 5.96 19.12
N VAL A 525 -36.32 4.76 18.55
CA VAL A 525 -37.17 4.30 17.44
C VAL A 525 -38.30 3.43 17.98
N TYR A 526 -39.53 3.71 17.55
CA TYR A 526 -40.72 3.01 18.01
C TYR A 526 -41.53 2.44 16.85
N MET A 527 -42.24 1.35 17.12
CA MET A 527 -43.26 0.78 16.23
C MET A 527 -44.63 1.36 16.60
N LEU A 528 -45.37 1.88 15.63
CA LEU A 528 -46.74 2.37 15.77
C LEU A 528 -47.70 1.45 15.03
N ILE A 529 -48.70 0.91 15.72
CA ILE A 529 -49.74 0.06 15.13
C ILE A 529 -51.09 0.78 15.23
N ILE A 530 -51.71 1.04 14.10
CA ILE A 530 -53.03 1.68 13.99
C ILE A 530 -54.05 0.60 13.62
N LYS A 531 -54.97 0.31 14.53
CA LYS A 531 -56.11 -0.58 14.31
C LYS A 531 -57.24 0.17 13.61
N THR A 532 -57.70 -0.40 12.51
CA THR A 532 -58.81 0.11 11.70
C THR A 532 -59.86 -0.99 11.47
N GLN A 533 -60.98 -0.63 10.84
CA GLN A 533 -61.99 -1.61 10.44
C GLN A 533 -61.49 -2.66 9.43
N GLU A 534 -60.41 -2.38 8.68
CA GLU A 534 -59.79 -3.33 7.73
C GLU A 534 -58.55 -4.04 8.32
N GLY A 535 -58.33 -3.92 9.63
CA GLY A 535 -57.19 -4.52 10.33
C GLY A 535 -56.12 -3.52 10.75
N ASN A 536 -54.96 -4.04 11.16
CA ASN A 536 -53.84 -3.27 11.71
C ASN A 536 -52.94 -2.72 10.60
N LYS A 537 -52.50 -1.47 10.75
CA LYS A 537 -51.51 -0.80 9.90
C LYS A 537 -50.29 -0.44 10.74
N ASN A 538 -49.10 -0.78 10.28
CA ASN A 538 -47.87 -0.64 11.05
C ASN A 538 -46.98 0.46 10.48
N PHE A 539 -46.38 1.26 11.35
CA PHE A 539 -45.50 2.38 11.02
C PHE A 539 -44.34 2.43 12.01
N LYS A 540 -43.31 3.24 11.72
CA LYS A 540 -42.25 3.57 12.68
C LYS A 540 -42.14 5.08 12.82
N PHE A 541 -41.78 5.53 14.00
CA PHE A 541 -41.40 6.93 14.21
C PHE A 541 -40.20 7.05 15.12
N ILE A 542 -39.51 8.18 15.00
CA ILE A 542 -38.35 8.53 15.81
C ILE A 542 -38.80 9.56 16.86
N LYS A 543 -38.63 9.22 18.14
CA LYS A 543 -38.74 10.16 19.27
C LYS A 543 -37.37 10.80 19.48
N GLN A 544 -37.31 12.12 19.35
CA GLN A 544 -36.12 12.92 19.66
C GLN A 544 -35.99 13.15 21.16
#